data_AF-A0A2W4YLP4-F1
#
_entry.id   AF-A0A2W4YLP4-F1
#
_cell.length_a   1.000
_cell.length_b   1.000
_cell.length_c   1.000
_cell.angle_alpha   90.00
_cell.angle_beta   90.00
_cell.angle_gamma   90.00
#
_symmetry.space_group_name_H-M   'P 1'
#
loop_
_entity.id
_entity.type
_entity.pdbx_description
1 polymer ?
#
loop_
_entity_poly.entity_id
_entity_poly.type
_entity_poly.pdbx_seq_one_letter_code
_entity_poly.pdbx_strand_id
1 'polypeptide(L)'
;MNFSRYFPFPYLGVIWRRVALFFITLFAVVSLQHFIAQPVLSASSSLSNAIASSSIITQNSDRLIAQDSTPDPTTPSIRTYESLTDEQKALVDKILLYVVIFGAIVYVFTSFCLMKIADKLSIPNSWLAWIPIAQTWVMVRAAGKPGWWLILLFIPLVNIVIAFIILFAMPTNLGKSPLYGLLTFIPILGIFLYFGLLAFT
;
A
#
# COMPACT_ATOMS: atom_id res chain seq x y z
N MET A 1 9.27 34.61 -19.73
CA MET A 1 8.13 35.06 -18.91
C MET A 1 8.51 34.82 -17.45
N ASN A 2 8.59 35.88 -16.65
CA ASN A 2 9.18 35.83 -15.30
C ASN A 2 8.11 35.33 -14.30
N PHE A 3 8.18 34.04 -13.95
CA PHE A 3 7.15 33.32 -13.18
C PHE A 3 7.14 33.66 -11.67
N SER A 4 8.04 34.52 -11.18
CA SER A 4 8.13 34.90 -9.76
C SER A 4 7.03 35.86 -9.29
N ARG A 5 6.20 36.41 -10.19
CA ARG A 5 5.19 37.44 -9.87
C ARG A 5 3.80 36.91 -9.51
N TYR A 6 3.50 35.62 -9.65
CA TYR A 6 2.11 35.11 -9.55
C TYR A 6 1.82 34.17 -8.38
N PHE A 7 2.78 33.89 -7.49
CA PHE A 7 2.55 33.06 -6.30
C PHE A 7 3.04 33.74 -5.02
N PRO A 8 2.25 34.64 -4.40
CA PRO A 8 2.52 35.16 -3.07
C PRO A 8 2.00 34.17 -2.01
N PHE A 9 2.42 32.91 -2.05
CA PHE A 9 2.10 31.93 -1.00
C PHE A 9 3.38 31.49 -0.28
N PRO A 10 3.99 32.35 0.56
CA PRO A 10 5.17 32.01 1.36
C PRO A 10 4.92 30.85 2.34
N TYR A 11 3.65 30.46 2.52
CA TYR A 11 3.24 29.37 3.42
C TYR A 11 3.18 27.99 2.77
N LEU A 12 3.22 27.88 1.43
CA LEU A 12 3.04 26.58 0.76
C LEU A 12 4.17 25.61 1.09
N GLY A 13 5.41 26.10 1.17
CA GLY A 13 6.56 25.32 1.63
C GLY A 13 6.54 25.01 3.13
N VAL A 14 6.01 25.93 3.95
CA VAL A 14 5.90 25.74 5.41
C VAL A 14 4.83 24.70 5.74
N ILE A 15 3.69 24.72 5.05
CA ILE A 15 2.62 23.73 5.17
C ILE A 15 3.14 22.36 4.73
N TRP A 16 3.81 22.29 3.58
CA TRP A 16 4.43 21.05 3.12
C TRP A 16 5.48 20.49 4.09
N ARG A 17 6.32 21.36 4.66
CA ARG A 17 7.32 20.97 5.66
C ARG A 17 6.67 20.48 6.95
N ARG A 18 5.58 21.10 7.40
CA ARG A 18 4.83 20.69 8.60
C ARG A 18 4.10 19.36 8.39
N VAL A 19 3.51 19.15 7.21
CA VAL A 19 2.86 17.89 6.84
C VAL A 19 3.90 16.76 6.72
N ALA A 20 5.03 17.01 6.06
CA ALA A 20 6.11 16.03 5.95
C ALA A 20 6.69 15.65 7.32
N LEU A 21 6.94 16.64 8.18
CA LEU A 21 7.41 16.39 9.55
C LEU A 21 6.39 15.58 10.35
N PHE A 22 5.09 15.83 10.20
CA PHE A 22 4.04 15.07 10.87
C PHE A 22 4.04 13.58 10.47
N PHE A 23 4.22 13.27 9.18
CA PHE A 23 4.31 11.88 8.73
C PHE A 23 5.62 11.20 9.17
N ILE A 24 6.75 11.91 9.14
CA ILE A 24 8.04 11.38 9.63
C ILE A 24 7.96 11.09 11.14
N THR A 25 7.38 11.99 11.93
CA THR A 25 7.23 11.78 13.39
C THR A 25 6.24 10.67 13.67
N LEU A 26 5.12 10.58 12.96
CA LEU A 26 4.15 9.52 13.12
C LEU A 26 4.77 8.14 12.79
N PHE A 27 5.54 8.03 11.71
CA PHE A 27 6.26 6.81 11.37
C PHE A 27 7.33 6.46 12.42
N ALA A 28 8.07 7.45 12.92
CA ALA A 28 9.06 7.24 13.97
C ALA A 28 8.41 6.77 15.29
N VAL A 29 7.26 7.34 15.66
CA VAL A 29 6.51 6.94 16.86
C VAL A 29 5.98 5.52 16.72
N VAL A 30 5.37 5.17 15.58
CA VAL A 30 4.88 3.82 15.31
C VAL A 30 6.04 2.81 15.30
N SER A 31 7.18 3.16 14.70
CA SER A 31 8.38 2.31 14.71
C SER A 31 8.95 2.12 16.10
N LEU A 32 8.95 3.17 16.93
CA LEU A 32 9.40 3.11 18.33
C LEU A 32 8.46 2.26 19.18
N GLN A 33 7.15 2.33 18.95
CA GLN A 33 6.17 1.45 19.59
C GLN A 33 6.40 -0.03 19.25
N HIS A 34 6.77 -0.34 18.00
CA HIS A 34 7.11 -1.72 17.60
C HIS A 34 8.47 -2.19 18.15
N PHE A 35 9.40 -1.28 18.45
CA PHE A 35 10.70 -1.63 19.04
C PHE A 35 10.63 -1.90 20.56
N ILE A 36 9.77 -1.17 21.28
CA ILE A 36 9.58 -1.34 22.74
C ILE A 36 8.80 -2.62 23.07
N ALA A 37 8.05 -3.18 22.12
CA ALA A 37 7.26 -4.40 22.30
C ALA A 37 8.06 -5.72 22.20
N GLN A 38 9.38 -5.72 22.42
CA GLN A 38 10.07 -6.96 22.73
C GLN A 38 9.78 -7.34 24.20
N PRO A 39 9.18 -8.51 24.49
CA PRO A 39 9.21 -9.04 25.84
C PRO A 39 10.66 -9.39 26.17
N VAL A 40 11.33 -8.54 26.94
CA VAL A 40 12.60 -8.87 27.60
C VAL A 40 12.35 -9.96 28.65
N LEU A 41 12.07 -11.19 28.22
CA LEU A 41 11.96 -12.39 29.08
C LEU A 41 11.95 -13.72 28.29
N SER A 42 12.60 -13.77 27.12
CA SER A 42 12.78 -15.01 26.34
C SER A 42 13.75 -16.03 26.97
N ALA A 43 14.30 -15.76 28.16
CA ALA A 43 15.01 -16.77 28.96
C ALA A 43 14.07 -17.69 29.77
N SER A 44 12.81 -17.30 29.99
CA SER A 44 11.85 -18.10 30.78
C SER A 44 11.08 -19.14 29.95
N SER A 45 10.96 -18.93 28.63
CA SER A 45 10.28 -19.84 27.72
C SER A 45 11.14 -21.04 27.32
N SER A 46 12.47 -20.91 27.30
CA SER A 46 13.37 -22.05 27.05
C SER A 46 13.38 -23.06 28.21
N LEU A 47 13.29 -22.59 29.45
CA LEU A 47 13.21 -23.45 30.64
C LEU A 47 11.82 -24.11 30.77
N SER A 48 10.75 -23.35 30.50
CA SER A 48 9.38 -23.87 30.54
C SER A 48 9.12 -24.90 29.44
N ASN A 49 9.68 -24.69 28.24
CA ASN A 49 9.60 -25.68 27.14
C ASN A 49 10.44 -26.94 27.40
N ALA A 50 11.57 -26.85 28.11
CA ALA A 50 12.35 -28.02 28.50
C ALA A 50 11.61 -28.89 29.54
N ILE A 51 10.89 -28.26 30.49
CA ILE A 51 10.07 -28.94 31.50
C ILE A 51 8.77 -29.49 30.89
N ALA A 52 8.18 -28.80 29.90
CA ALA A 52 7.04 -29.31 29.14
C ALA A 52 7.42 -30.48 28.20
N SER A 53 8.64 -30.47 27.66
CA SER A 53 9.13 -31.56 26.81
C SER A 53 9.34 -32.86 27.59
N SER A 54 9.69 -32.80 28.88
CA SER A 54 9.83 -34.00 29.72
C SER A 54 8.49 -34.59 30.18
N SER A 55 7.43 -33.77 30.32
CA SER A 55 6.08 -34.26 30.62
C SER A 55 5.35 -34.81 29.37
N ILE A 56 5.68 -34.31 28.18
CA ILE A 56 5.15 -34.82 26.90
C ILE A 56 5.69 -36.22 26.57
N ILE A 57 6.94 -36.54 26.93
CA ILE A 57 7.51 -37.88 26.66
C ILE A 57 6.74 -38.97 27.42
N THR A 58 6.35 -38.72 28.67
CA THR A 58 5.57 -39.65 29.48
C THR A 58 4.13 -39.82 28.98
N GLN A 59 3.51 -38.74 28.46
CA GLN A 59 2.13 -38.79 27.95
C GLN A 59 2.04 -39.39 26.54
N ASN A 60 3.10 -39.28 25.73
CA ASN A 60 3.14 -39.78 24.37
C ASN A 60 3.26 -41.32 24.32
N SER A 61 3.99 -41.94 25.27
CA SER A 61 4.05 -43.40 25.39
C SER A 61 2.68 -44.06 25.55
N ASP A 62 1.73 -43.40 26.23
CA ASP A 62 0.37 -43.90 26.42
C ASP A 62 -0.53 -43.71 25.18
N ARG A 63 -0.18 -42.74 24.32
CA ARG A 63 -0.96 -42.39 23.11
C ARG A 63 -0.50 -43.13 21.86
N LEU A 64 0.74 -43.60 21.83
CA LEU A 64 1.28 -44.40 20.72
C LEU A 64 0.62 -45.79 20.61
N ILE A 65 -0.13 -46.25 21.61
CA ILE A 65 -0.86 -47.53 21.58
C ILE A 65 -2.28 -47.36 20.97
N ALA A 66 -2.82 -46.13 20.92
CA ALA A 66 -4.23 -45.89 20.57
C ALA A 66 -4.47 -45.25 19.19
N GLN A 67 -3.42 -45.03 18.38
CA GLN A 67 -3.54 -44.26 17.14
C GLN A 67 -3.14 -45.05 15.90
N ASP A 68 -3.71 -46.26 15.77
CA ASP A 68 -3.88 -46.94 14.49
C ASP A 68 -5.24 -46.54 13.91
N SER A 69 -5.29 -45.40 13.23
CA SER A 69 -6.39 -45.03 12.34
C SER A 69 -5.86 -43.97 11.36
N THR A 70 -5.75 -44.39 10.11
CA THR A 70 -5.21 -43.68 8.93
C THR A 70 -5.67 -42.22 8.80
N PRO A 71 -4.77 -41.25 8.52
CA PRO A 71 -5.16 -39.87 8.24
C PRO A 71 -5.62 -39.68 6.78
N ASP A 72 -6.84 -39.18 6.59
CA ASP A 72 -7.39 -38.74 5.30
C ASP A 72 -6.74 -37.40 4.85
N PRO A 73 -6.18 -37.31 3.63
CA PRO A 73 -5.44 -36.14 3.14
C PRO A 73 -6.30 -34.96 2.63
N THR A 74 -7.63 -34.96 2.78
CA THR A 74 -8.50 -33.98 2.07
C THR A 74 -8.89 -32.70 2.82
N THR A 75 -8.40 -32.42 4.03
CA THR A 75 -8.75 -31.17 4.73
C THR A 75 -7.58 -30.17 4.78
N PRO A 76 -7.60 -29.07 4.00
CA PRO A 76 -6.59 -28.02 4.13
C PRO A 76 -6.66 -27.42 5.54
N SER A 77 -5.50 -27.36 6.21
CA SER A 77 -5.37 -27.00 7.61
C SER A 77 -5.74 -25.54 7.89
N ILE A 78 -7.01 -25.35 8.23
CA ILE A 78 -7.64 -24.22 8.93
C ILE A 78 -7.09 -24.15 10.37
N ARG A 79 -5.76 -24.12 10.58
CA ARG A 79 -5.15 -24.23 11.93
C ARG A 79 -4.24 -23.08 12.32
N THR A 80 -3.87 -22.21 11.39
CA THR A 80 -2.91 -21.14 11.67
C THR A 80 -3.56 -19.91 12.32
N TYR A 81 -4.86 -19.67 12.11
CA TYR A 81 -5.56 -18.51 12.69
C TYR A 81 -6.13 -18.79 14.09
N GLU A 82 -6.37 -20.06 14.44
CA GLU A 82 -6.95 -20.46 15.72
C GLU A 82 -5.94 -20.40 16.87
N SER A 83 -4.64 -20.51 16.59
CA SER A 83 -3.58 -20.54 17.60
C SER A 83 -3.02 -19.17 18.02
N LEU A 84 -3.61 -18.07 17.57
CA LEU A 84 -3.18 -16.71 17.94
C LEU A 84 -3.72 -16.36 19.33
N THR A 85 -2.84 -15.93 20.24
CA THR A 85 -3.25 -15.42 21.56
C THR A 85 -4.17 -14.20 21.40
N ASP A 86 -5.05 -13.93 22.36
CA ASP A 86 -6.03 -12.83 22.26
C ASP A 86 -5.34 -11.47 22.04
N GLU A 87 -4.13 -11.31 22.58
CA GLU A 87 -3.26 -10.16 22.33
C GLU A 87 -2.81 -10.06 20.86
N GLN A 88 -2.40 -11.17 20.25
CA GLN A 88 -2.02 -11.22 18.84
C GLN A 88 -3.21 -10.94 17.93
N LYS A 89 -4.41 -11.43 18.27
CA LYS A 89 -5.65 -11.13 17.54
C LYS A 89 -5.98 -9.64 17.58
N ALA A 90 -5.87 -9.01 18.75
CA ALA A 90 -6.11 -7.57 18.91
C ALA A 90 -5.09 -6.72 18.14
N LEU A 91 -3.83 -7.16 18.06
CA LEU A 91 -2.81 -6.48 17.25
C LEU A 91 -3.08 -6.60 15.74
N VAL A 92 -3.46 -7.79 15.26
CA VAL A 92 -3.82 -8.01 13.84
C VAL A 92 -5.01 -7.15 13.45
N ASP A 93 -6.04 -7.07 14.30
CA ASP A 93 -7.22 -6.24 14.05
C ASP A 93 -6.87 -4.73 13.95
N LYS A 94 -6.03 -4.23 14.85
CA LYS A 94 -5.53 -2.84 14.79
C LYS A 94 -4.71 -2.57 13.53
N ILE A 95 -3.85 -3.51 13.13
CA ILE A 95 -3.05 -3.39 11.90
C ILE A 95 -3.96 -3.35 10.68
N LEU A 96 -4.95 -4.25 10.60
CA LEU A 96 -5.92 -4.27 9.50
C LEU A 96 -6.70 -2.96 9.44
N LEU A 97 -7.19 -2.45 10.58
CA LEU A 97 -7.89 -1.18 10.64
C LEU A 97 -7.02 -0.01 10.16
N TYR A 98 -5.76 0.05 10.58
CA TYR A 98 -4.83 1.08 10.12
C TYR A 98 -4.58 1.00 8.60
N VAL A 99 -4.35 -0.20 8.06
CA VAL A 99 -4.12 -0.41 6.63
C VAL A 99 -5.36 -0.01 5.81
N VAL A 100 -6.57 -0.32 6.28
CA VAL A 100 -7.82 0.05 5.60
C VAL A 100 -8.01 1.56 5.59
N ILE A 101 -7.83 2.24 6.73
CA ILE A 101 -7.98 3.70 6.82
C ILE A 101 -6.93 4.40 5.96
N PHE A 102 -5.67 4.00 6.09
CA PHE A 102 -4.58 4.57 5.31
C PHE A 102 -4.80 4.34 3.81
N GLY A 103 -5.14 3.11 3.41
CA GLY A 103 -5.47 2.76 2.03
C GLY A 103 -6.63 3.59 1.47
N ALA A 104 -7.68 3.83 2.26
CA ALA A 104 -8.80 4.67 1.86
C ALA A 104 -8.36 6.13 1.64
N ILE A 105 -7.52 6.70 2.51
CA ILE A 105 -6.99 8.07 2.34
C ILE A 105 -6.17 8.18 1.05
N VAL A 106 -5.27 7.22 0.81
CA VAL A 106 -4.44 7.18 -0.41
C VAL A 106 -5.31 7.04 -1.66
N TYR A 107 -6.33 6.19 -1.60
CA TYR A 107 -7.27 5.98 -2.69
C TYR A 107 -8.06 7.24 -3.04
N VAL A 108 -8.63 7.91 -2.04
CA VAL A 108 -9.38 9.16 -2.23
C VAL A 108 -8.47 10.25 -2.80
N PHE A 109 -7.24 10.38 -2.27
CA PHE A 109 -6.27 11.35 -2.77
C PHE A 109 -5.91 11.12 -4.25
N THR A 110 -5.52 9.89 -4.61
CA THR A 110 -5.11 9.54 -5.98
C THR A 110 -6.26 9.68 -6.97
N SER A 111 -7.47 9.24 -6.59
CA SER A 111 -8.68 9.37 -7.41
C SER A 111 -9.03 10.85 -7.66
N PHE A 112 -8.95 11.68 -6.61
CA PHE A 112 -9.19 13.11 -6.72
C PHE A 112 -8.16 13.82 -7.62
N CYS A 113 -6.86 13.50 -7.44
CA CYS A 113 -5.81 14.05 -8.29
C CYS A 113 -6.00 13.65 -9.76
N LEU A 114 -6.36 12.39 -10.02
CA LEU A 114 -6.58 11.92 -11.39
C LEU A 114 -7.80 12.59 -12.03
N MET A 115 -8.88 12.81 -11.27
CA MET A 115 -10.04 13.60 -11.72
C MET A 115 -9.63 15.02 -12.13
N LYS A 116 -8.80 15.69 -11.31
CA LYS A 116 -8.28 17.04 -11.62
C LYS A 116 -7.40 17.06 -12.88
N ILE A 117 -6.61 16.03 -13.11
CA ILE A 117 -5.81 15.87 -14.33
C ILE A 117 -6.72 15.68 -15.54
N ALA A 118 -7.76 14.87 -15.41
CA ALA A 118 -8.75 14.64 -16.47
C ALA A 118 -9.52 15.92 -16.84
N ASP A 119 -9.90 16.72 -15.84
CA ASP A 119 -10.53 18.03 -16.04
C ASP A 119 -9.61 18.99 -16.80
N LYS A 120 -8.31 19.02 -16.45
CA LYS A 120 -7.30 19.85 -17.13
C LYS A 120 -7.11 19.46 -18.59
N LEU A 121 -7.20 18.15 -18.88
CA LEU A 121 -7.05 17.60 -20.22
C LEU A 121 -8.38 17.51 -21.00
N SER A 122 -9.45 18.16 -20.49
CA SER A 122 -10.79 18.15 -21.06
C SER A 122 -11.31 16.76 -21.46
N ILE A 123 -10.96 15.75 -20.65
CA ILE A 123 -11.38 14.36 -20.88
C ILE A 123 -12.85 14.21 -20.50
N PRO A 124 -13.71 13.66 -21.37
CA PRO A 124 -15.08 13.38 -21.00
C PRO A 124 -15.11 12.31 -19.90
N ASN A 125 -15.89 12.59 -18.84
CA ASN A 125 -16.11 11.70 -17.69
C ASN A 125 -14.96 11.62 -16.67
N SER A 126 -14.39 12.76 -16.26
CA SER A 126 -13.38 12.83 -15.18
C SER A 126 -13.78 12.12 -13.89
N TRP A 127 -15.09 12.09 -13.58
CA TRP A 127 -15.65 11.42 -12.40
C TRP A 127 -15.39 9.90 -12.38
N LEU A 128 -15.09 9.29 -13.53
CA LEU A 128 -14.72 7.87 -13.63
C LEU A 128 -13.41 7.53 -12.89
N ALA A 129 -12.63 8.54 -12.50
CA ALA A 129 -11.44 8.35 -11.67
C ALA A 129 -11.74 7.72 -10.28
N TRP A 130 -12.99 7.78 -9.81
CA TRP A 130 -13.45 7.20 -8.54
C TRP A 130 -13.83 5.72 -8.60
N ILE A 131 -13.83 5.12 -9.79
CA ILE A 131 -14.15 3.70 -9.97
C ILE A 131 -12.86 2.98 -10.32
N PRO A 132 -12.36 2.00 -9.55
CA PRO A 132 -11.03 1.42 -9.76
C PRO A 132 -10.76 0.93 -11.19
N ILE A 133 -11.76 0.30 -11.82
CA ILE A 133 -11.67 -0.20 -13.19
C ILE A 133 -11.67 0.96 -14.21
N ALA A 134 -12.51 1.97 -14.00
CA ALA A 134 -12.59 3.12 -14.90
C ALA A 134 -11.46 4.13 -14.67
N GLN A 135 -10.83 4.12 -13.50
CA GLN A 135 -9.64 4.90 -13.16
C GLN A 135 -8.50 4.57 -14.14
N THR A 136 -8.33 3.30 -14.50
CA THR A 136 -7.38 2.87 -15.52
C THR A 136 -7.68 3.48 -16.89
N TRP A 137 -8.96 3.54 -17.28
CA TRP A 137 -9.38 4.19 -18.53
C TRP A 137 -9.05 5.68 -18.53
N VAL A 138 -9.29 6.38 -17.41
CA VAL A 138 -8.96 7.80 -17.27
C VAL A 138 -7.45 8.03 -17.37
N MET A 139 -6.61 7.17 -16.77
CA MET A 139 -5.15 7.26 -16.93
C MET A 139 -4.70 7.08 -18.38
N VAL A 140 -5.26 6.10 -19.10
CA VAL A 140 -4.96 5.86 -20.52
C VAL A 140 -5.33 7.09 -21.36
N ARG A 141 -6.49 7.68 -21.11
CA ARG A 141 -6.93 8.91 -21.77
C ARG A 141 -6.07 10.11 -21.40
N ALA A 142 -5.65 10.22 -20.14
CA ALA A 142 -4.73 11.26 -19.67
C ALA A 142 -3.34 11.15 -20.33
N ALA A 143 -2.92 9.93 -20.66
CA ALA A 143 -1.73 9.68 -21.48
C ALA A 143 -1.95 9.94 -22.99
N GLY A 144 -3.12 10.43 -23.41
CA GLY A 144 -3.42 10.72 -24.81
C GLY A 144 -3.50 9.46 -25.66
N LYS A 145 -3.69 8.30 -25.03
CA LYS A 145 -3.82 7.01 -25.71
C LYS A 145 -5.30 6.66 -25.90
N PRO A 146 -5.62 5.93 -26.99
CA PRO A 146 -6.99 5.51 -27.25
C PRO A 146 -7.45 4.44 -26.24
N GLY A 147 -8.74 4.41 -25.94
CA GLY A 147 -9.31 3.55 -24.89
C GLY A 147 -9.11 2.03 -25.09
N TRP A 148 -8.80 1.57 -26.31
CA TRP A 148 -8.47 0.16 -26.57
C TRP A 148 -7.17 -0.28 -25.88
N TRP A 149 -6.29 0.65 -25.49
CA TRP A 149 -5.09 0.36 -24.71
C TRP A 149 -5.40 -0.27 -23.35
N LEU A 150 -6.63 -0.09 -22.84
CA LEU A 150 -7.11 -0.76 -21.65
C LEU A 150 -7.09 -2.30 -21.79
N ILE A 151 -7.32 -2.83 -22.99
CA ILE A 151 -7.26 -4.28 -23.26
C ILE A 151 -5.83 -4.80 -23.12
N LEU A 152 -4.83 -4.00 -23.48
CA LEU A 152 -3.41 -4.38 -23.38
C LEU A 152 -2.93 -4.43 -21.93
N LEU A 153 -3.58 -3.69 -21.02
CA LEU A 153 -3.30 -3.76 -19.59
C LEU A 153 -3.76 -5.09 -18.96
N PHE A 154 -4.69 -5.81 -19.60
CA PHE A 154 -5.08 -7.17 -19.16
C PHE A 154 -4.12 -8.26 -19.65
N ILE A 155 -3.24 -7.96 -20.59
CA ILE A 155 -2.25 -8.92 -21.08
C ILE A 155 -1.03 -8.86 -20.15
N PRO A 156 -0.68 -9.95 -19.45
CA PRO A 156 0.50 -9.99 -18.58
C PRO A 156 1.77 -9.71 -19.41
N LEU A 157 2.79 -9.12 -18.77
CA LEU A 157 4.02 -8.57 -19.40
C LEU A 157 3.80 -7.29 -20.21
N VAL A 158 2.81 -7.27 -21.11
CA VAL A 158 2.47 -6.06 -21.90
C VAL A 158 1.98 -4.94 -20.99
N ASN A 159 1.21 -5.28 -19.95
CA ASN A 159 0.74 -4.36 -18.92
C ASN A 159 1.88 -3.47 -18.37
N ILE A 160 3.05 -4.05 -18.06
CA ILE A 160 4.17 -3.33 -17.46
C ILE A 160 4.73 -2.29 -18.43
N VAL A 161 4.94 -2.69 -19.69
CA VAL A 161 5.44 -1.79 -20.74
C VAL A 161 4.47 -0.64 -20.98
N ILE A 162 3.17 -0.96 -21.08
CA ILE A 162 2.11 0.03 -21.29
C ILE A 162 1.99 0.98 -20.10
N ALA A 163 2.09 0.48 -18.87
CA ALA A 163 2.06 1.29 -17.65
C ALA A 163 3.21 2.31 -17.65
N PHE A 164 4.43 1.91 -18.02
CA PHE A 164 5.55 2.85 -18.16
C PHE A 164 5.25 3.90 -19.24
N ILE A 165 4.77 3.51 -20.42
CA ILE A 165 4.43 4.46 -21.49
C ILE A 165 3.40 5.49 -20.99
N ILE A 166 2.35 5.05 -20.30
CA ILE A 166 1.31 5.93 -19.74
C ILE A 166 1.92 6.90 -18.72
N LEU A 167 2.79 6.41 -17.84
CA LEU A 167 3.44 7.19 -16.79
C LEU A 167 4.31 8.33 -17.34
N PHE A 168 5.06 8.06 -18.40
CA PHE A 168 5.91 9.07 -19.05
C PHE A 168 5.11 9.98 -20.00
N ALA A 169 4.02 9.50 -20.59
CA ALA A 169 3.19 10.27 -21.53
C ALA A 169 2.23 11.26 -20.84
N MET A 170 1.69 10.92 -19.65
CA MET A 170 0.78 11.81 -18.93
C MET A 170 1.36 13.22 -18.71
N PRO A 171 2.57 13.41 -18.13
CA PRO A 171 3.17 14.73 -17.99
C PRO A 171 3.32 15.48 -19.32
N THR A 172 3.65 14.77 -20.40
CA THR A 172 3.84 15.38 -21.72
C THR A 172 2.56 16.02 -22.25
N ASN A 173 1.40 15.40 -22.03
CA ASN A 173 0.12 15.99 -22.44
C ASN A 173 -0.29 17.21 -21.61
N LEU A 174 0.25 17.35 -20.39
CA LEU A 174 0.10 18.56 -19.58
C LEU A 174 1.15 19.64 -19.95
N GLY A 175 1.95 19.44 -21.01
CA GLY A 175 3.01 20.36 -21.41
C GLY A 175 4.25 20.33 -20.51
N LYS A 176 4.44 19.24 -19.74
CA LYS A 176 5.58 19.06 -18.84
C LYS A 176 6.60 18.05 -19.39
N SER A 177 7.82 18.10 -18.85
CA SER A 177 8.88 17.14 -19.22
C SER A 177 8.48 15.69 -18.88
N PRO A 178 8.75 14.71 -19.76
CA PRO A 178 8.55 13.29 -19.46
C PRO A 178 9.29 12.83 -18.18
N LEU A 179 10.36 13.52 -17.79
CA LEU A 179 11.15 13.22 -16.59
C LEU A 179 10.33 13.20 -15.30
N TYR A 180 9.17 13.86 -15.26
CA TYR A 180 8.26 13.74 -14.12
C TYR A 180 7.78 12.30 -13.89
N GLY A 181 7.73 11.45 -14.92
CA GLY A 181 7.46 10.01 -14.76
C GLY A 181 8.47 9.31 -13.83
N LEU A 182 9.72 9.82 -13.76
CA LEU A 182 10.76 9.25 -12.91
C LEU A 182 10.50 9.48 -11.41
N LEU A 183 9.68 10.48 -11.03
CA LEU A 183 9.33 10.72 -9.63
C LEU A 183 8.61 9.51 -9.01
N THR A 184 7.88 8.75 -9.81
CA THR A 184 7.13 7.58 -9.33
C THR A 184 8.02 6.48 -8.75
N PHE A 185 9.29 6.42 -9.16
CA PHE A 185 10.24 5.43 -8.62
C PHE A 185 10.74 5.77 -7.21
N ILE A 186 10.45 6.97 -6.69
CA ILE A 186 10.71 7.29 -5.30
C ILE A 186 9.69 6.52 -4.44
N PRO A 187 10.13 5.61 -3.56
CA PRO A 187 9.21 4.78 -2.79
C PRO A 187 8.34 5.66 -1.87
N ILE A 188 7.07 5.27 -1.74
CA ILE A 188 6.05 5.92 -0.91
C ILE A 188 5.73 7.34 -1.39
N LEU A 189 6.66 8.30 -1.33
CA LEU A 189 6.42 9.69 -1.69
C LEU A 189 6.29 9.95 -3.20
N GLY A 190 6.90 9.11 -4.04
CA GLY A 190 6.95 9.33 -5.48
C GLY A 190 5.57 9.37 -6.13
N ILE A 191 4.68 8.46 -5.74
CA ILE A 191 3.32 8.40 -6.28
C ILE A 191 2.49 9.63 -5.88
N PHE A 192 2.62 10.10 -4.64
CA PHE A 192 1.91 11.30 -4.17
C PHE A 192 2.43 12.56 -4.84
N LEU A 193 3.76 12.69 -4.97
CA LEU A 193 4.38 13.82 -5.64
C LEU A 193 4.03 13.84 -7.13
N TYR A 194 4.04 12.69 -7.79
CA TYR A 194 3.68 12.55 -9.20
C TYR A 194 2.24 13.02 -9.46
N PHE A 195 1.25 12.42 -8.80
CA PHE A 195 -0.16 12.78 -9.01
C PHE A 195 -0.49 14.19 -8.50
N GLY A 196 0.06 14.60 -7.35
CA GLY A 196 -0.15 15.94 -6.81
C GLY A 196 0.42 17.03 -7.70
N LEU A 197 1.65 16.86 -8.21
CA LEU A 197 2.29 17.85 -9.06
C LEU A 197 1.60 17.98 -10.43
N LEU A 198 1.12 16.87 -10.99
CA LEU A 198 0.35 16.87 -12.23
C LEU A 198 -1.05 17.48 -12.04
N ALA A 199 -1.69 17.24 -10.90
CA ALA A 199 -3.03 17.77 -10.62
C ALA A 199 -3.06 19.27 -10.31
N PHE A 200 -1.99 19.81 -9.70
CA PHE A 200 -1.96 21.19 -9.19
C PHE A 200 -1.01 22.14 -9.91
N THR A 201 -0.19 21.67 -10.86
CA THR A 201 0.39 22.55 -11.89
C THR A 201 -0.59 22.73 -13.02
#